data_AF-A0A951E1D4-F1
#
_entry.id   AF-A0A951E1D4-F1
#
_cell.length_a   1.000
_cell.length_b   1.000
_cell.length_c   1.000
_cell.angle_alpha   90.00
_cell.angle_beta   90.00
_cell.angle_gamma   90.00
#
_symmetry.space_group_name_H-M   'P 1'
#
loop_
_entity.id
_entity.type
_entity.pdbx_description
1 polymer ?
#
loop_
_entity_poly.entity_id
_entity_poly.type
_entity_poly.pdbx_seq_one_letter_code
_entity_poly.pdbx_strand_id
1 'polypeptide(L)'
;LKAMNLLGICYHEQGMLDLAMKQFEDAAKEISTMDMLKKEMIYNLGIVYEKMGENEKSLNCMKQLYEADYGYKDVAERVESSYRQG
;
A
#
# COMPACT_ATOMS: atom_id res chain seq x y z
N LEU A 1 -14.30 -3.66 -6.05
CA LEU A 1 -13.02 -2.91 -6.11
C LEU A 1 -13.11 -1.48 -5.56
N LYS A 2 -13.81 -0.50 -6.18
CA LYS A 2 -13.91 0.88 -5.61
C LYS A 2 -14.51 0.91 -4.18
N ALA A 3 -15.53 0.11 -3.92
CA ALA A 3 -16.12 -0.04 -2.58
C ALA A 3 -15.14 -0.65 -1.57
N MET A 4 -14.28 -1.58 -1.99
CA MET A 4 -13.27 -2.21 -1.14
C MET A 4 -12.15 -1.23 -0.77
N ASN A 5 -11.75 -0.35 -1.71
CA ASN A 5 -10.81 0.72 -1.43
C ASN A 5 -11.36 1.68 -0.37
N LEU A 6 -12.61 2.16 -0.55
CA LEU A 6 -13.27 3.04 0.41
C LEU A 6 -13.43 2.39 1.79
N LEU A 7 -13.78 1.10 1.83
CA LEU A 7 -13.92 0.37 3.08
C LEU A 7 -12.59 0.22 3.82
N GLY A 8 -11.50 -0.09 3.09
CA GLY A 8 -10.16 -0.13 3.67
C GLY A 8 -9.73 1.23 4.22
N ILE A 9 -10.06 2.33 3.53
CA ILE A 9 -9.82 3.70 4.01
C ILE A 9 -10.62 3.96 5.30
N CYS A 10 -11.91 3.61 5.33
CA CYS A 10 -12.72 3.78 6.54
C CYS A 10 -12.16 3.01 7.74
N TYR A 11 -11.73 1.76 7.55
CA TYR A 11 -11.11 0.98 8.62
C TYR A 11 -9.79 1.61 9.09
N HIS A 12 -8.99 2.12 8.17
CA HIS A 12 -7.75 2.83 8.48
C HIS A 12 -8.00 4.08 9.33
N GLU A 13 -8.99 4.91 8.94
CA GLU A 13 -9.38 6.11 9.67
C GLU A 13 -9.94 5.78 11.07
N GLN A 14 -10.58 4.62 11.24
CA GLN A 14 -11.08 4.13 12.52
C GLN A 14 -10.02 3.42 13.38
N GLY A 15 -8.77 3.29 12.89
CA GLY A 15 -7.69 2.58 13.57
C GLY A 15 -7.84 1.05 13.56
N MET A 16 -8.78 0.51 12.79
CA MET A 16 -8.99 -0.93 12.60
C MET A 16 -8.00 -1.48 11.55
N LEU A 17 -6.71 -1.40 11.86
CA LEU A 17 -5.63 -1.64 10.90
C LEU A 17 -5.63 -3.07 10.33
N ASP A 18 -5.94 -4.08 11.13
CA ASP A 18 -6.02 -5.49 10.66
C ASP A 18 -7.09 -5.70 9.59
N LEU A 19 -8.26 -5.06 9.76
CA LEU A 19 -9.34 -5.14 8.78
C LEU A 19 -9.00 -4.35 7.52
N ALA A 20 -8.40 -3.17 7.67
CA ALA A 20 -7.92 -2.37 6.55
C ALA A 20 -6.90 -3.16 5.71
N MET A 21 -5.90 -3.75 6.37
CA MET A 21 -4.87 -4.57 5.74
C MET A 21 -5.48 -5.71 4.94
N LYS A 22 -6.31 -6.55 5.58
CA LYS A 22 -6.95 -7.69 4.92
C LYS A 22 -7.79 -7.25 3.72
N GLN A 23 -8.54 -6.16 3.87
CA GLN A 23 -9.39 -5.63 2.80
C GLN A 23 -8.59 -5.16 1.59
N PHE A 24 -7.45 -4.49 1.80
CA PHE A 24 -6.57 -4.05 0.72
C PHE A 24 -5.81 -5.22 0.08
N GLU A 25 -5.34 -6.20 0.87
CA GLU A 25 -4.68 -7.40 0.34
C GLU A 25 -5.60 -8.21 -0.57
N ASP A 26 -6.83 -8.48 -0.12
CA ASP A 26 -7.81 -9.23 -0.90
C ASP A 26 -8.17 -8.48 -2.19
N ALA A 27 -8.38 -7.17 -2.09
CA ALA A 27 -8.67 -6.34 -3.26
C ALA A 27 -7.49 -6.27 -4.25
N ALA A 28 -6.24 -6.20 -3.76
CA ALA A 28 -5.05 -6.19 -4.61
C ALA A 28 -4.81 -7.55 -5.31
N LYS A 29 -5.21 -8.67 -4.68
CA LYS A 29 -5.18 -10.01 -5.28
C LYS A 29 -6.22 -10.21 -6.36
N GLU A 30 -7.42 -9.64 -6.20
CA GLU A 30 -8.49 -9.73 -7.21
C GLU A 30 -8.14 -8.96 -8.50
N ILE A 31 -7.37 -7.88 -8.41
CA ILE A 31 -6.99 -7.10 -9.59
C ILE A 31 -5.76 -7.73 -10.24
N SER A 32 -5.92 -8.31 -11.43
CA SER A 32 -4.80 -8.91 -12.17
C SER A 32 -3.89 -7.86 -12.83
N THR A 33 -4.45 -6.73 -13.26
CA THR A 33 -3.72 -5.65 -13.96
C THR A 33 -3.17 -4.61 -13.00
N MET A 34 -1.92 -4.16 -13.22
CA MET A 34 -1.30 -3.07 -12.44
C MET A 34 -1.80 -1.69 -12.88
N ASP A 35 -3.11 -1.50 -12.85
CA ASP A 35 -3.78 -0.24 -13.17
C ASP A 35 -3.76 0.72 -11.98
N MET A 36 -4.18 1.97 -12.23
CA MET A 36 -4.22 3.04 -11.21
C MET A 36 -4.91 2.60 -9.91
N LEU A 37 -6.00 1.83 -10.00
CA LEU A 37 -6.73 1.35 -8.83
C LEU A 37 -5.91 0.35 -7.99
N LYS A 38 -5.18 -0.56 -8.63
CA LYS A 38 -4.32 -1.53 -7.94
C LYS A 38 -3.13 -0.82 -7.29
N LYS A 39 -2.54 0.16 -7.99
CA LYS A 39 -1.48 1.01 -7.43
C LYS A 39 -1.95 1.71 -6.16
N GLU A 40 -3.15 2.28 -6.18
CA GLU A 40 -3.72 2.96 -5.02
C GLU A 40 -3.97 2.02 -3.84
N MET A 41 -4.49 0.81 -4.10
CA MET A 41 -4.70 -0.20 -3.06
C MET A 41 -3.39 -0.68 -2.43
N ILE A 42 -2.36 -0.97 -3.23
CA ILE A 42 -1.03 -1.37 -2.73
C ILE A 42 -0.40 -0.23 -1.92
N TYR A 43 -0.59 1.02 -2.35
CA TYR A 43 -0.10 2.19 -1.63
C TYR A 43 -0.76 2.30 -0.26
N ASN A 44 -2.09 2.24 -0.21
CA ASN A 44 -2.84 2.31 1.04
C ASN A 44 -2.50 1.12 1.96
N LEU A 45 -2.27 -0.07 1.40
CA LEU A 45 -1.78 -1.23 2.16
C LEU A 45 -0.41 -0.96 2.80
N GLY A 46 0.53 -0.35 2.06
CA GLY A 46 1.83 0.04 2.61
C GLY A 46 1.71 1.03 3.75
N ILE A 47 0.85 2.05 3.61
CA ILE A 47 0.58 3.02 4.69
C ILE A 47 -0.06 2.34 5.92
N VAL A 48 -0.95 1.37 5.72
CA VAL A 48 -1.52 0.58 6.82
C VAL A 48 -0.43 -0.22 7.54
N TYR A 49 0.46 -0.90 6.80
CA TYR A 49 1.58 -1.63 7.40
C TYR A 49 2.52 -0.72 8.20
N GLU A 50 2.81 0.48 7.71
CA GLU A 50 3.61 1.47 8.43
C GLU A 50 2.95 1.86 9.75
N LYS A 51 1.62 2.10 9.76
CA LYS A 51 0.87 2.36 11.00
C LYS A 51 0.84 1.17 11.96
N MET A 52 0.94 -0.05 11.44
CA MET A 52 1.05 -1.27 12.25
C MET A 52 2.48 -1.51 12.79
N GLY A 53 3.47 -0.72 12.35
CA GLY A 53 4.88 -0.92 12.68
C GLY A 53 5.59 -1.97 11.82
N GLU A 54 4.91 -2.52 10.81
CA GLU A 54 5.40 -3.53 9.89
C GLU A 54 6.18 -2.89 8.73
N ASN A 55 7.26 -2.19 9.06
CA ASN A 55 8.02 -1.35 8.12
C ASN A 55 8.58 -2.14 6.92
N GLU A 56 9.00 -3.39 7.12
CA GLU A 56 9.48 -4.25 6.02
C GLU A 56 8.39 -4.52 4.98
N LYS A 57 7.15 -4.78 5.43
CA LYS A 57 6.01 -5.02 4.55
C LYS A 57 5.59 -3.74 3.83
N SER A 58 5.57 -2.61 4.55
CA SER A 58 5.33 -1.29 3.95
C SER A 58 6.32 -1.01 2.82
N LEU A 59 7.62 -1.20 3.09
CA LEU A 59 8.66 -0.98 2.10
C LEU A 59 8.52 -1.90 0.89
N ASN A 60 8.11 -3.15 1.08
CA ASN A 60 7.86 -4.08 -0.02
C ASN A 60 6.71 -3.58 -0.92
N CYS A 61 5.62 -3.07 -0.34
CA CYS A 61 4.55 -2.43 -1.11
C CYS A 61 5.06 -1.22 -1.91
N MET A 62 5.89 -0.37 -1.29
CA MET A 62 6.48 0.80 -1.97
C MET A 62 7.42 0.38 -3.10
N LYS A 63 8.23 -0.67 -2.93
CA LYS A 63 9.10 -1.22 -3.99
C LYS A 63 8.30 -1.75 -5.16
N GLN A 64 7.21 -2.49 -4.90
CA GLN A 64 6.35 -3.00 -5.95
C GLN A 64 5.71 -1.86 -6.78
N LEU A 65 5.33 -0.76 -6.12
CA LEU A 65 4.85 0.43 -6.81
C LEU A 65 5.94 1.14 -7.58
N TYR A 66 7.12 1.28 -7.00
CA TYR A 66 8.28 1.90 -7.62
C TYR A 66 8.70 1.19 -8.91
N GLU A 67 8.71 -0.15 -8.91
CA GLU A 67 8.99 -0.96 -10.10
C GLU A 67 7.93 -0.79 -11.19
N ALA A 68 6.66 -0.63 -10.80
CA ALA A 68 5.56 -0.43 -11.73
C ALA A 68 5.45 1.01 -12.25
N ASP A 69 5.80 1.99 -11.42
CA ASP A 69 5.64 3.42 -11.65
C ASP A 69 6.50 4.23 -10.68
N TYR A 70 7.74 4.52 -11.11
CA TYR A 70 8.72 5.29 -10.36
C TYR A 70 8.16 6.62 -9.80
N GLY A 71 7.30 7.30 -10.55
CA GLY A 71 6.75 8.61 -10.19
C GLY A 71 5.48 8.57 -9.36
N TYR A 72 5.04 7.39 -8.90
CA TYR A 72 3.77 7.26 -8.20
C TYR A 72 3.85 7.81 -6.77
N LYS A 73 3.35 9.03 -6.55
CA LYS A 73 3.35 9.72 -5.24
C LYS A 73 4.78 9.85 -4.68
N ASP A 74 5.01 9.38 -3.46
CA ASP A 74 6.26 9.43 -2.70
C ASP A 74 6.97 8.06 -2.63
N VAL A 75 6.60 7.10 -3.50
CA VAL A 75 7.18 5.74 -3.47
C VAL A 75 8.69 5.75 -3.71
N ALA A 76 9.17 6.57 -4.65
CA ALA A 76 10.60 6.69 -4.94
C ALA A 76 11.39 7.23 -3.75
N GLU A 77 10.90 8.30 -3.12
CA GLU A 77 11.55 8.87 -1.94
C GLU A 77 11.61 7.85 -0.79
N ARG A 78 10.51 7.15 -0.51
CA ARG A 78 10.45 6.11 0.54
C ARG A 78 11.43 4.97 0.27
N VAL A 79 11.47 4.47 -0.96
CA VAL A 79 12.35 3.36 -1.35
C VAL A 79 13.81 3.79 -1.33
N GLU A 80 14.15 4.93 -1.91
CA GLU A 80 15.51 5.46 -1.92
C GLU A 80 16.03 5.80 -0.52
N SER A 81 15.19 6.35 0.34
CA SER A 81 15.51 6.62 1.75
C SER A 81 15.85 5.32 2.50
N SER A 82 15.16 4.22 2.20
CA SER A 82 15.44 2.92 2.81
C SER A 82 16.84 2.39 2.49
N TYR A 83 17.35 2.65 1.28
CA TYR A 83 18.69 2.22 0.89
C TYR A 83 19.81 3.04 1.53
N ARG A 84 19.53 4.27 1.99
CA ARG A 84 20.52 5.13 2.65
C ARG A 84 20.69 4.82 4.14
N GLN A 85 19.76 4.07 4.72
CA GLN A 85 19.74 3.73 6.15
C GLN A 85 20.28 2.31 6.44
N GLY A 86 20.68 1.57 5.39
CA GLY A 86 21.27 0.23 5.49
C GLY A 86 22.80 0.22 5.45
#